data_AF-A0A1D1Z757-F1
#
_entry.id   AF-A0A1D1Z757-F1
#
_cell.length_a   1.000
_cell.length_b   1.000
_cell.length_c   1.000
_cell.angle_alpha   90.00
_cell.angle_beta   90.00
_cell.angle_gamma   90.00
#
_symmetry.space_group_name_H-M   'P 1'
#
loop_
_entity.id
_entity.type
_entity.pdbx_description
1 polymer ?
#
loop_
_entity_poly.entity_id
_entity_poly.type
_entity_poly.pdbx_seq_one_letter_code
_entity_poly.pdbx_strand_id
1 'polypeptide(L)'
;MTIHIGQGSMVQGDEKKVSTDQGELVLDGGFVVPETNSFGQTFRDYAAESERKKSVEEFYRMNHIHQTYEFVKGMREEYGKLDRAEMSIWECCELLNEFVDESDPDLDEPQIEHLLQTAEAIRKDYPDEDWLHLTGLIHDLGKVLLHPTFGQLPQWAVVGDTFPVGCAYDKSIVHYQYCKENPDYNNPAYNTKLGMYSEGCGLDKVLMSWGHDDYMYLLCTSVELIPT
;
A
#
# COMPACT_ATOMS: atom_id res chain seq x y z
N MET A 1 11.16 -6.71 -10.21
CA MET A 1 12.24 -6.64 -9.24
C MET A 1 12.48 -8.03 -8.73
N THR A 2 13.73 -8.44 -8.57
CA THR A 2 14.11 -9.65 -7.83
C THR A 2 14.96 -9.22 -6.64
N ILE A 3 14.63 -9.69 -5.44
CA ILE A 3 15.35 -9.35 -4.19
C ILE A 3 16.40 -10.41 -3.89
N HIS A 4 17.63 -9.98 -3.61
CA HIS A 4 18.66 -10.86 -3.05
C HIS A 4 18.52 -11.00 -1.53
N ILE A 5 18.32 -12.23 -1.05
CA ILE A 5 18.50 -12.58 0.36
C ILE A 5 19.84 -13.33 0.48
N GLY A 6 20.83 -12.71 1.13
CA GLY A 6 22.07 -13.40 1.48
C GLY A 6 21.79 -14.49 2.51
N GLN A 7 22.28 -15.72 2.27
CA GLN A 7 22.11 -16.83 3.20
C GLN A 7 22.92 -16.60 4.50
N GLY A 8 22.27 -16.00 5.50
CA GLY A 8 22.71 -16.06 6.90
C GLY A 8 22.36 -17.43 7.49
N SER A 9 23.30 -18.05 8.18
CA SER A 9 23.10 -19.36 8.83
C SER A 9 21.98 -19.29 9.88
N MET A 10 20.87 -19.98 9.63
CA MET A 10 19.78 -20.12 10.60
C MET A 10 20.21 -21.00 11.77
N VAL A 11 19.99 -20.53 13.00
CA VAL A 11 20.09 -21.32 14.22
C VAL A 11 18.72 -21.96 14.47
N GLN A 12 18.69 -23.29 14.54
CA GLN A 12 17.47 -24.07 14.72
C GLN A 12 16.90 -23.87 16.13
N GLY A 13 15.74 -23.23 16.24
CA GLY A 13 14.95 -23.11 17.47
C GLY A 13 13.78 -24.10 17.47
N ASP A 14 13.58 -24.80 18.60
CA ASP A 14 12.61 -25.89 18.76
C ASP A 14 11.15 -25.49 18.48
N GLU A 15 10.47 -26.29 17.65
CA GLU A 15 9.03 -26.19 17.37
C GLU A 15 8.19 -26.53 18.62
N LYS A 16 7.42 -25.56 19.12
CA LYS A 16 6.29 -25.83 20.03
C LYS A 16 4.99 -25.88 19.25
N LYS A 17 4.33 -27.05 19.28
CA LYS A 17 2.97 -27.25 18.76
C LYS A 17 1.97 -26.35 19.50
N VAL A 18 1.31 -25.46 18.77
CA VAL A 18 0.14 -24.71 19.24
C VAL A 18 -1.12 -25.50 18.89
N SER A 19 -1.96 -25.75 19.90
CA SER A 19 -3.27 -26.38 19.75
C SER A 19 -4.28 -25.39 19.20
N THR A 20 -5.02 -25.81 18.17
CA THR A 20 -6.16 -25.08 17.62
C THR A 20 -7.35 -25.19 18.57
N ASP A 21 -7.61 -24.13 19.33
CA ASP A 21 -8.89 -23.93 20.01
C ASP A 21 -9.60 -22.73 19.38
N GLN A 22 -10.85 -22.92 18.97
CA GLN A 22 -11.69 -21.90 18.34
C GLN A 22 -12.16 -20.91 19.41
N GLY A 23 -11.26 -20.02 19.81
CA GLY A 23 -11.55 -18.86 20.64
C GLY A 23 -11.88 -17.66 19.75
N GLU A 24 -13.04 -17.07 20.02
CA GLU A 24 -13.43 -15.72 19.62
C GLU A 24 -12.23 -14.75 19.74
N LEU A 25 -11.91 -13.99 18.67
CA LEU A 25 -10.86 -12.97 18.69
C LEU A 25 -11.25 -11.88 19.69
N VAL A 26 -10.88 -12.07 20.95
CA VAL A 26 -10.91 -11.02 21.97
C VAL A 26 -9.75 -10.10 21.66
N LEU A 27 -10.04 -8.87 21.22
CA LEU A 27 -9.06 -7.80 21.10
C LEU A 27 -8.52 -7.48 22.50
N ASP A 28 -7.46 -8.17 22.90
CA ASP A 28 -6.79 -7.93 24.17
C ASP A 28 -6.09 -6.57 24.11
N GLY A 29 -6.51 -5.63 24.96
CA GLY A 29 -5.74 -4.41 25.22
C GLY A 29 -5.57 -3.40 24.08
N GLY A 30 -6.57 -3.31 23.18
CA GLY A 30 -6.73 -2.36 22.05
C GLY A 30 -5.66 -1.28 21.83
N PHE A 31 -5.07 -1.28 20.63
CA PHE A 31 -4.28 -0.18 20.08
C PHE A 31 -5.04 1.15 20.24
N VAL A 32 -4.60 1.99 21.18
CA VAL A 32 -5.17 3.32 21.41
C VAL A 32 -4.51 4.26 20.41
N VAL A 33 -5.23 4.57 19.34
CA VAL A 33 -4.83 5.62 18.39
C VAL A 33 -4.83 6.96 19.15
N PRO A 34 -3.70 7.66 19.26
CA PRO A 34 -3.71 9.00 19.83
C PRO A 34 -4.54 9.95 18.96
N GLU A 35 -5.34 10.82 19.58
CA GLU A 35 -6.18 11.78 18.84
C GLU A 35 -5.35 12.75 17.98
N THR A 36 -4.10 13.00 18.38
CA THR A 36 -3.19 13.91 17.70
C THR A 36 -1.75 13.38 17.67
N ASN A 37 -0.98 13.83 16.68
CA ASN A 37 0.45 13.58 16.59
C ASN A 37 1.23 14.34 17.69
N SER A 38 2.54 14.12 17.78
CA SER A 38 3.40 14.83 18.76
C SER A 38 3.41 16.36 18.61
N PHE A 39 2.84 16.89 17.53
CA PHE A 39 2.68 18.31 17.23
C PHE A 39 1.26 18.85 17.48
N GLY A 40 0.34 18.02 17.97
CA GLY A 40 -1.04 18.41 18.28
C GLY A 40 -1.98 18.49 17.06
N GLN A 41 -1.58 17.91 15.92
CA GLN A 41 -2.42 17.83 14.71
C GLN A 41 -3.17 16.51 14.66
N THR A 42 -4.42 16.55 14.18
CA THR A 42 -5.23 15.36 13.92
C THR A 42 -4.75 14.64 12.66
N PHE A 43 -4.68 13.31 12.72
CA PHE A 43 -4.23 12.48 11.60
C PHE A 43 -5.25 12.45 10.45
N ARG A 44 -4.76 12.41 9.21
CA ARG A 44 -5.55 12.21 7.98
C ARG A 44 -6.74 13.19 7.84
N ASP A 45 -6.56 14.45 8.24
CA ASP A 45 -7.60 15.47 8.08
C ASP A 45 -7.53 16.13 6.69
N TYR A 46 -8.26 15.57 5.73
CA TYR A 46 -8.39 16.12 4.37
C TYR A 46 -9.23 17.42 4.32
N ALA A 47 -9.94 17.78 5.39
CA ALA A 47 -10.75 18.99 5.47
C ALA A 47 -9.98 20.17 6.10
N ALA A 48 -8.99 19.90 6.95
CA ALA A 48 -8.14 20.90 7.58
C ALA A 48 -7.48 21.82 6.55
N GLU A 49 -7.38 23.10 6.89
CA GLU A 49 -6.59 24.04 6.09
C GLU A 49 -5.10 23.77 6.33
N SER A 50 -4.40 23.35 5.29
CA SER A 50 -2.95 23.12 5.28
C SER A 50 -2.35 23.57 3.94
N GLU A 51 -1.03 23.77 3.90
CA GLU A 51 -0.35 24.11 2.64
C GLU A 51 -0.45 22.98 1.60
N ARG A 52 -0.57 21.73 2.05
CA ARG A 52 -0.70 20.52 1.20
C ARG A 52 -2.13 20.26 0.71
N LYS A 53 -3.16 20.86 1.31
CA LYS A 53 -4.57 20.55 1.00
C LYS A 53 -4.89 20.53 -0.50
N LYS A 54 -4.44 21.56 -1.23
CA LYS A 54 -4.70 21.68 -2.68
C LYS A 54 -3.95 20.66 -3.51
N SER A 55 -2.70 20.33 -3.15
CA SER A 55 -1.93 19.32 -3.87
C SER A 55 -2.48 17.92 -3.61
N VAL A 56 -2.87 17.61 -2.37
CA VAL A 56 -3.51 16.33 -2.01
C VAL A 56 -4.87 16.17 -2.71
N GLU A 57 -5.69 17.23 -2.75
CA GLU A 57 -6.97 17.18 -3.46
C GLU A 57 -6.78 16.97 -4.98
N GLU A 58 -5.83 17.66 -5.60
CA GLU A 58 -5.51 17.48 -7.02
C GLU A 58 -4.91 16.10 -7.31
N PHE A 59 -4.08 15.58 -6.40
CA PHE A 59 -3.57 14.22 -6.45
C PHE A 59 -4.72 13.21 -6.52
N TYR A 60 -5.65 13.28 -5.55
CA TYR A 60 -6.77 12.34 -5.49
C TYR A 60 -7.74 12.52 -6.66
N ARG A 61 -7.92 13.75 -7.15
CA ARG A 61 -8.68 14.00 -8.38
C ARG A 61 -8.07 13.25 -9.56
N MET A 62 -6.77 13.38 -9.79
CA MET A 62 -6.08 12.70 -10.89
C MET A 62 -6.09 11.19 -10.73
N ASN A 63 -5.85 10.69 -9.52
CA ASN A 63 -5.93 9.26 -9.20
C ASN A 63 -7.32 8.72 -9.56
N HIS A 64 -8.38 9.35 -9.07
CA HIS A 64 -9.74 8.84 -9.23
C HIS A 64 -10.24 8.91 -10.67
N ILE A 65 -9.80 9.90 -11.46
CA ILE A 65 -10.17 10.00 -12.87
C ILE A 65 -9.51 8.91 -13.71
N HIS A 66 -8.27 8.52 -13.39
CA HIS A 66 -7.44 7.69 -14.26
C HIS A 66 -7.30 6.23 -13.84
N GLN A 67 -7.60 5.89 -12.58
CA GLN A 67 -7.65 4.50 -12.10
C GLN A 67 -8.91 3.78 -12.62
N THR A 68 -8.86 3.39 -13.90
CA THR A 68 -9.88 2.60 -14.59
C THR A 68 -9.54 1.10 -14.53
N TYR A 69 -10.54 0.24 -14.68
CA TYR A 69 -10.36 -1.21 -14.74
C TYR A 69 -9.32 -1.61 -15.80
N GLU A 70 -9.40 -1.02 -17.00
CA GLU A 70 -8.45 -1.31 -18.09
C GLU A 70 -7.04 -0.80 -17.80
N PHE A 71 -6.91 0.39 -17.21
CA PHE A 71 -5.62 0.92 -16.77
C PHE A 71 -4.96 -0.04 -15.80
N VAL A 72 -5.65 -0.40 -14.71
CA VAL A 72 -5.10 -1.26 -13.65
C VAL A 72 -4.74 -2.64 -14.18
N LYS A 73 -5.59 -3.23 -15.02
CA LYS A 73 -5.31 -4.51 -15.67
C LYS A 73 -4.04 -4.45 -16.52
N GLY A 74 -3.87 -3.38 -17.30
CA GLY A 74 -2.66 -3.14 -18.10
C GLY A 74 -1.42 -2.97 -17.23
N MET A 75 -1.52 -2.23 -16.13
CA MET A 75 -0.42 -2.05 -15.18
C MET A 75 0.02 -3.37 -14.55
N ARG A 76 -0.93 -4.20 -14.09
CA ARG A 76 -0.61 -5.55 -13.58
C ARG A 76 0.06 -6.45 -14.62
N GLU A 77 -0.40 -6.41 -15.87
CA GLU A 77 0.21 -7.19 -16.96
C GLU A 77 1.64 -6.73 -17.25
N GLU A 78 1.87 -5.41 -17.25
CA GLU A 78 3.18 -4.84 -17.52
C GLU A 78 4.16 -5.07 -16.36
N TYR A 79 3.76 -4.74 -15.14
CA TYR A 79 4.63 -4.72 -13.96
C TYR A 79 4.71 -6.05 -13.23
N GLY A 80 3.71 -6.93 -13.40
CA GLY A 80 3.72 -8.28 -12.85
C GLY A 80 4.78 -9.21 -13.45
N LYS A 81 5.45 -8.79 -14.52
CA LYS A 81 6.64 -9.49 -15.06
C LYS A 81 7.84 -9.38 -14.13
N LEU A 82 7.86 -8.36 -13.27
CA LEU A 82 8.90 -8.12 -12.28
C LEU A 82 10.33 -8.14 -12.88
N ASP A 83 10.52 -7.58 -14.07
CA ASP A 83 11.77 -7.62 -14.85
C ASP A 83 12.49 -6.26 -14.97
N ARG A 84 12.07 -5.25 -14.19
CA ARG A 84 12.61 -3.88 -14.26
C ARG A 84 14.05 -3.74 -13.77
N ALA A 85 14.39 -4.41 -12.67
CA ALA A 85 15.68 -4.29 -12.02
C ALA A 85 15.91 -5.44 -11.01
N GLU A 86 17.16 -5.62 -10.60
CA GLU A 86 17.59 -6.55 -9.56
C GLU A 86 18.38 -5.75 -8.53
N MET A 87 17.95 -5.80 -7.27
CA MET A 87 18.51 -4.98 -6.18
C MET A 87 18.15 -5.57 -4.81
N SER A 88 18.95 -5.24 -3.81
CA SER A 88 18.68 -5.53 -2.40
C SER A 88 17.58 -4.62 -1.85
N ILE A 89 16.98 -5.05 -0.74
CA ILE A 89 15.98 -4.25 0.00
C ILE A 89 16.53 -2.88 0.37
N TRP A 90 17.79 -2.83 0.83
CA TRP A 90 18.41 -1.58 1.25
C TRP A 90 18.61 -0.59 0.10
N GLU A 91 19.05 -1.09 -1.07
CA GLU A 91 19.15 -0.25 -2.27
C GLU A 91 17.78 0.33 -2.66
N CYS A 92 16.68 -0.42 -2.48
CA CYS A 92 15.33 0.14 -2.68
C CYS A 92 15.00 1.23 -1.69
N CYS A 93 15.31 1.04 -0.40
CA CYS A 93 15.11 2.06 0.63
C CYS A 93 15.86 3.35 0.25
N GLU A 94 17.10 3.24 -0.22
CA GLU A 94 17.92 4.39 -0.64
C GLU A 94 17.33 5.12 -1.85
N LEU A 95 16.74 4.41 -2.82
CA LEU A 95 16.03 5.04 -3.95
C LEU A 95 14.83 5.89 -3.49
N LEU A 96 14.18 5.49 -2.39
CA LEU A 96 13.02 6.20 -1.86
C LEU A 96 13.38 7.50 -1.13
N ASN A 97 14.66 7.75 -0.85
CA ASN A 97 15.10 8.99 -0.21
C ASN A 97 14.87 10.24 -1.07
N GLU A 98 14.64 10.08 -2.37
CA GLU A 98 14.39 11.19 -3.31
C GLU A 98 12.91 11.58 -3.43
N PHE A 99 12.00 10.85 -2.76
CA PHE A 99 10.56 11.02 -2.94
C PHE A 99 9.85 11.43 -1.64
N VAL A 100 8.92 12.36 -1.80
CA VAL A 100 7.93 12.74 -0.79
C VAL A 100 6.55 12.39 -1.34
N ASP A 101 5.72 11.74 -0.52
CA ASP A 101 4.40 11.26 -0.90
C ASP A 101 3.38 12.41 -1.02
N GLU A 102 2.96 12.73 -2.24
CA GLU A 102 2.01 13.82 -2.52
C GLU A 102 0.57 13.55 -2.03
N SER A 103 0.24 12.31 -1.70
CA SER A 103 -1.09 11.92 -1.21
C SER A 103 -1.25 12.09 0.29
N ASP A 104 -0.13 12.15 1.02
CA ASP A 104 -0.11 12.20 2.46
C ASP A 104 -0.34 13.65 2.96
N PRO A 105 -1.40 13.92 3.75
CA PRO A 105 -1.63 15.23 4.34
C PRO A 105 -0.74 15.50 5.56
N ASP A 106 -0.13 14.47 6.15
CA ASP A 106 0.57 14.48 7.43
C ASP A 106 2.10 14.48 7.29
N LEU A 107 2.65 13.88 6.23
CA LEU A 107 4.09 13.69 6.04
C LEU A 107 4.71 14.57 4.93
N ASP A 108 5.87 15.17 5.22
CA ASP A 108 6.72 15.88 4.26
C ASP A 108 8.18 15.38 4.27
N GLU A 109 8.44 14.33 5.05
CA GLU A 109 9.78 13.72 5.19
C GLU A 109 10.05 12.73 4.03
N PRO A 110 11.33 12.45 3.72
CA PRO A 110 11.68 11.41 2.76
C PRO A 110 11.12 10.04 3.14
N GLN A 111 10.68 9.26 2.14
CA GLN A 111 10.05 7.96 2.38
C GLN A 111 10.89 6.96 3.18
N ILE A 112 12.23 7.02 3.08
CA ILE A 112 13.11 6.12 3.87
C ILE A 112 12.94 6.32 5.38
N GLU A 113 12.66 7.55 5.84
CA GLU A 113 12.44 7.83 7.26
C GLU A 113 11.18 7.15 7.76
N HIS A 114 10.09 7.23 6.97
CA HIS A 114 8.83 6.55 7.26
C HIS A 114 8.99 5.03 7.36
N LEU A 115 9.77 4.40 6.46
CA LEU A 115 10.04 2.97 6.53
C LEU A 115 10.71 2.57 7.84
N LEU A 116 11.74 3.32 8.24
CA LEU A 116 12.50 3.06 9.47
C LEU A 116 11.67 3.36 10.72
N GLN A 117 10.88 4.43 10.73
CA GLN A 117 9.98 4.77 11.82
C GLN A 117 8.93 3.67 12.03
N THR A 118 8.32 3.19 10.96
CA THR A 118 7.33 2.11 10.99
C THR A 118 7.97 0.81 11.52
N ALA A 119 9.11 0.41 10.95
CA ALA A 119 9.81 -0.81 11.36
C ALA A 119 10.24 -0.77 12.83
N GLU A 120 10.80 0.35 13.30
CA GLU A 120 11.27 0.49 14.68
C GLU A 120 10.13 0.60 15.70
N ALA A 121 9.01 1.24 15.33
CA ALA A 121 7.82 1.27 16.17
C ALA A 121 7.27 -0.14 16.37
N ILE A 122 7.12 -0.91 15.28
CA ILE A 122 6.70 -2.32 15.36
C ILE A 122 7.70 -3.14 16.17
N ARG A 123 9.00 -2.98 15.94
CA ARG A 123 10.04 -3.70 16.69
C ARG A 123 9.96 -3.45 18.19
N LYS A 124 9.59 -2.24 18.60
CA LYS A 124 9.43 -1.86 20.01
C LYS A 124 8.20 -2.53 20.64
N ASP A 125 7.09 -2.57 19.93
CA ASP A 125 5.82 -3.06 20.45
C ASP A 125 5.68 -4.59 20.33
N TYR A 126 6.34 -5.19 19.33
CA TYR A 126 6.31 -6.63 19.02
C TYR A 126 7.73 -7.21 18.89
N PRO A 127 8.55 -7.19 19.95
CA PRO A 127 9.99 -7.47 19.86
C PRO A 127 10.35 -8.87 19.33
N ASP A 128 9.45 -9.85 19.46
CA ASP A 128 9.69 -11.24 19.08
C ASP A 128 9.14 -11.59 17.66
N GLU A 129 8.52 -10.64 16.96
CA GLU A 129 7.90 -10.84 15.63
C GLU A 129 8.75 -10.22 14.51
N ASP A 130 9.91 -10.78 14.23
CA ASP A 130 10.89 -10.27 13.26
C ASP A 130 10.33 -10.05 11.85
N TRP A 131 9.48 -10.96 11.36
CA TRP A 131 8.79 -10.84 10.08
C TRP A 131 7.87 -9.61 10.02
N LEU A 132 7.31 -9.18 11.16
CA LEU A 132 6.45 -8.00 11.23
C LEU A 132 7.29 -6.73 11.18
N HIS A 133 8.50 -6.74 11.76
CA HIS A 133 9.45 -5.62 11.64
C HIS A 133 9.85 -5.44 10.17
N LEU A 134 10.18 -6.55 9.50
CA LEU A 134 10.50 -6.55 8.08
C LEU A 134 9.31 -6.07 7.25
N THR A 135 8.09 -6.54 7.56
CA THR A 135 6.86 -6.06 6.91
C THR A 135 6.74 -4.54 6.99
N GLY A 136 6.98 -3.96 8.18
CA GLY A 136 7.03 -2.52 8.37
C GLY A 136 8.11 -1.81 7.53
N LEU A 137 9.29 -2.42 7.39
CA LEU A 137 10.36 -1.85 6.57
C LEU A 137 10.04 -1.89 5.07
N ILE A 138 9.36 -2.92 4.59
CA ILE A 138 9.17 -3.15 3.15
C ILE A 138 7.83 -2.64 2.60
N HIS A 139 6.85 -2.33 3.45
CA HIS A 139 5.46 -2.10 3.02
C HIS A 139 5.34 -1.08 1.87
N ASP A 140 6.12 -0.01 1.94
CA ASP A 140 6.09 1.10 0.99
C ASP A 140 7.14 1.00 -0.12
N LEU A 141 7.90 -0.10 -0.22
CA LEU A 141 8.95 -0.24 -1.23
C LEU A 141 8.41 -0.27 -2.67
N GLY A 142 7.12 -0.51 -2.87
CA GLY A 142 6.49 -0.38 -4.19
C GLY A 142 6.53 1.04 -4.73
N LYS A 143 6.83 2.05 -3.91
CA LYS A 143 7.05 3.43 -4.34
C LYS A 143 8.26 3.61 -5.26
N VAL A 144 9.11 2.58 -5.42
CA VAL A 144 10.18 2.57 -6.43
C VAL A 144 9.67 2.78 -7.86
N LEU A 145 8.37 2.53 -8.11
CA LEU A 145 7.70 2.84 -9.37
C LEU A 145 7.82 4.31 -9.81
N LEU A 146 8.08 5.23 -8.87
CA LEU A 146 8.36 6.65 -9.14
C LEU A 146 9.73 6.88 -9.78
N HIS A 147 10.67 5.97 -9.57
CA HIS A 147 12.03 6.10 -10.07
C HIS A 147 12.13 5.76 -11.57
N PRO A 148 12.95 6.46 -12.37
CA PRO A 148 13.10 6.20 -13.81
C PRO A 148 13.42 4.75 -14.18
N THR A 149 14.19 4.05 -13.35
CA THR A 149 14.49 2.62 -13.53
C THR A 149 13.23 1.75 -13.59
N PHE A 150 12.15 2.17 -12.92
CA PHE A 150 10.88 1.45 -12.85
C PHE A 150 9.78 2.08 -13.71
N GLY A 151 10.12 3.08 -14.53
CA GLY A 151 9.19 3.67 -15.50
C GLY A 151 8.68 5.06 -15.15
N GLN A 152 9.06 5.62 -13.99
CA GLN A 152 8.69 6.99 -13.58
C GLN A 152 7.19 7.24 -13.68
N LEU A 153 6.41 6.39 -13.01
CA LEU A 153 4.97 6.58 -12.97
C LEU A 153 4.62 7.89 -12.24
N PRO A 154 3.53 8.57 -12.63
CA PRO A 154 3.05 9.71 -11.86
C PRO A 154 2.60 9.24 -10.47
N GLN A 155 2.73 10.10 -9.45
CA GLN A 155 2.41 9.72 -8.06
C GLN A 155 1.00 9.16 -7.93
N TRP A 156 0.01 9.70 -8.64
CA TRP A 156 -1.38 9.23 -8.60
C TRP A 156 -1.54 7.75 -9.00
N ALA A 157 -0.58 7.18 -9.73
CA ALA A 157 -0.54 5.76 -10.13
C ALA A 157 0.36 4.90 -9.23
N VAL A 158 0.86 5.44 -8.12
CA VAL A 158 1.80 4.76 -7.22
C VAL A 158 1.36 4.83 -5.75
N VAL A 159 1.01 6.00 -5.25
CA VAL A 159 0.72 6.22 -3.82
C VAL A 159 -0.77 6.48 -3.57
N GLY A 160 -1.13 6.76 -2.32
CA GLY A 160 -2.48 7.12 -1.89
C GLY A 160 -3.38 5.93 -1.55
N ASP A 161 -4.51 6.26 -0.93
CA ASP A 161 -5.52 5.27 -0.53
C ASP A 161 -6.06 4.51 -1.75
N THR A 162 -6.20 3.18 -1.60
CA THR A 162 -6.63 2.29 -2.68
C THR A 162 -8.13 1.99 -2.64
N PHE A 163 -8.70 1.64 -3.78
CA PHE A 163 -10.11 1.24 -3.90
C PHE A 163 -10.32 0.18 -4.98
N PRO A 164 -11.37 -0.65 -4.89
CA PRO A 164 -11.74 -1.59 -5.96
C PRO A 164 -12.08 -0.87 -7.27
N VAL A 165 -11.50 -1.32 -8.38
CA VAL A 165 -11.94 -0.94 -9.75
C VAL A 165 -12.84 -2.02 -10.34
N GLY A 166 -13.61 -1.71 -11.38
CA GLY A 166 -14.49 -2.70 -12.03
C GLY A 166 -15.80 -2.99 -11.27
N CYS A 167 -16.11 -2.20 -10.23
CA CYS A 167 -17.41 -2.14 -9.56
C CYS A 167 -17.77 -0.70 -9.21
N ALA A 168 -18.98 -0.46 -8.70
CA ALA A 168 -19.40 0.87 -8.29
C ALA A 168 -18.52 1.38 -7.12
N TYR A 169 -18.09 2.63 -7.22
CA TYR A 169 -17.32 3.31 -6.19
C TYR A 169 -18.14 3.55 -4.92
N ASP A 170 -17.55 3.33 -3.74
CA ASP A 170 -18.17 3.62 -2.45
C ASP A 170 -17.90 5.07 -2.00
N LYS A 171 -18.85 5.66 -1.29
CA LYS A 171 -18.75 7.05 -0.79
C LYS A 171 -17.70 7.22 0.31
N SER A 172 -17.18 6.14 0.88
CA SER A 172 -16.07 6.17 1.84
C SER A 172 -14.73 6.53 1.19
N ILE A 173 -14.63 6.44 -0.14
CA ILE A 173 -13.41 6.83 -0.87
C ILE A 173 -13.16 8.32 -0.65
N VAL A 174 -11.93 8.66 -0.23
CA VAL A 174 -11.48 10.03 0.00
C VAL A 174 -11.72 10.86 -1.26
N HIS A 175 -12.30 12.06 -1.16
CA HIS A 175 -12.69 12.87 -2.34
C HIS A 175 -13.55 12.14 -3.40
N TYR A 176 -14.46 11.25 -2.98
CA TYR A 176 -15.41 10.50 -3.82
C TYR A 176 -16.07 11.30 -4.98
N GLN A 177 -16.29 12.60 -4.82
CA GLN A 177 -16.85 13.44 -5.89
C GLN A 177 -16.12 13.29 -7.22
N TYR A 178 -14.81 13.07 -7.21
CA TYR A 178 -13.99 12.93 -8.42
C TYR A 178 -14.12 11.56 -9.09
N CYS A 179 -14.55 10.52 -8.37
CA CYS A 179 -14.87 9.22 -8.97
C CYS A 179 -15.95 9.36 -10.06
N LYS A 180 -16.83 10.38 -9.96
CA LYS A 180 -17.87 10.66 -10.96
C LYS A 180 -17.33 11.09 -12.32
N GLU A 181 -16.09 11.58 -12.36
CA GLU A 181 -15.40 11.99 -13.58
C GLU A 181 -14.65 10.82 -14.25
N ASN A 182 -14.51 9.69 -13.56
CA ASN A 182 -13.92 8.48 -14.12
C ASN A 182 -14.86 7.88 -15.19
N PRO A 183 -14.35 7.48 -16.37
CA PRO A 183 -15.17 6.86 -17.41
C PRO A 183 -15.88 5.57 -16.96
N ASP A 184 -15.32 4.82 -16.00
CA ASP A 184 -15.91 3.60 -15.48
C ASP A 184 -17.12 3.85 -14.57
N TYR A 185 -17.28 5.07 -14.04
CA TYR A 185 -18.42 5.42 -13.18
C TYR A 185 -19.77 5.18 -13.86
N ASN A 186 -19.85 5.45 -15.17
CA ASN A 186 -21.08 5.27 -15.96
C ASN A 186 -21.02 4.03 -16.87
N ASN A 187 -19.96 3.22 -16.78
CA ASN A 187 -19.80 2.03 -17.60
C ASN A 187 -20.77 0.93 -17.11
N PRO A 188 -21.71 0.43 -17.94
CA PRO A 188 -22.69 -0.57 -17.51
C PRO A 188 -22.08 -1.92 -17.07
N ALA A 189 -20.82 -2.20 -17.42
CA ALA A 189 -20.12 -3.38 -16.92
C ALA A 189 -19.68 -3.23 -15.46
N TYR A 190 -19.43 -1.99 -15.00
CA TYR A 190 -18.77 -1.72 -13.72
C TYR A 190 -19.65 -0.93 -12.75
N ASN A 191 -20.64 -0.18 -13.23
CA ASN A 191 -21.43 0.75 -12.41
C ASN A 191 -22.48 0.11 -11.48
N THR A 192 -22.44 -1.21 -11.29
CA THR A 192 -23.27 -1.92 -10.33
C THR A 192 -22.48 -2.23 -9.05
N LYS A 193 -23.17 -2.53 -7.94
CA LYS A 193 -22.53 -2.79 -6.64
C LYS A 193 -21.40 -3.82 -6.72
N LEU A 194 -21.58 -4.88 -7.50
CA LEU A 194 -20.57 -5.94 -7.65
C LEU A 194 -19.79 -5.82 -8.95
N GLY A 195 -20.31 -5.12 -9.97
CA GLY A 195 -19.66 -4.97 -11.27
C GLY A 195 -19.23 -6.32 -11.83
N MET A 196 -17.91 -6.50 -11.98
CA MET A 196 -17.28 -7.72 -12.48
C MET A 196 -17.14 -8.85 -11.46
N TYR A 197 -17.42 -8.59 -10.18
CA TYR A 197 -17.16 -9.50 -9.08
C TYR A 197 -18.38 -10.33 -8.69
N SER A 198 -18.11 -11.44 -7.99
CA SER A 198 -19.14 -12.21 -7.29
C SER A 198 -19.14 -11.88 -5.81
N GLU A 199 -20.31 -11.99 -5.17
CA GLU A 199 -20.45 -11.78 -3.74
C GLU A 199 -19.57 -12.77 -2.96
N GLY A 200 -18.79 -12.27 -2.00
CA GLY A 200 -17.90 -13.10 -1.19
C GLY A 200 -16.70 -13.70 -1.94
N CYS A 201 -16.28 -13.11 -3.07
CA CYS A 201 -15.17 -13.65 -3.85
C CYS A 201 -13.81 -13.64 -3.14
N GLY A 202 -13.63 -12.78 -2.13
CA GLY A 202 -12.35 -12.54 -1.44
C GLY A 202 -11.56 -11.40 -2.07
N LEU A 203 -10.81 -10.64 -1.26
CA LEU A 203 -10.02 -9.49 -1.74
C LEU A 203 -8.88 -9.90 -2.68
N ASP A 204 -8.39 -11.14 -2.57
CA ASP A 204 -7.40 -11.75 -3.47
C ASP A 204 -7.89 -11.82 -4.93
N LYS A 205 -9.21 -11.74 -5.16
CA LYS A 205 -9.84 -11.75 -6.49
C LYS A 205 -10.37 -10.39 -6.91
N VAL A 206 -10.20 -9.37 -6.08
CA VAL A 206 -10.61 -8.00 -6.39
C VAL A 206 -9.43 -7.29 -7.02
N LEU A 207 -9.70 -6.60 -8.14
CA LEU A 207 -8.72 -5.71 -8.74
C LEU A 207 -8.79 -4.37 -8.00
N MET A 208 -7.76 -4.08 -7.23
CA MET A 208 -7.59 -2.79 -6.53
C MET A 208 -6.93 -1.78 -7.46
N SER A 209 -7.23 -0.49 -7.30
CA SER A 209 -6.50 0.61 -7.96
C SER A 209 -5.00 0.38 -7.89
N TRP A 210 -4.30 0.56 -9.02
CA TRP A 210 -2.89 0.22 -9.13
C TRP A 210 -2.02 1.16 -8.29
N GLY A 211 -1.05 0.60 -7.57
CA GLY A 211 -0.09 1.36 -6.78
C GLY A 211 0.97 0.48 -6.14
N HIS A 212 1.69 1.06 -5.19
CA HIS A 212 2.77 0.43 -4.43
C HIS A 212 2.34 -0.86 -3.72
N ASP A 213 1.15 -0.88 -3.09
CA ASP A 213 0.56 -2.05 -2.44
C ASP A 213 0.52 -3.27 -3.38
N ASP A 214 -0.08 -3.08 -4.56
CA ASP A 214 -0.32 -4.18 -5.49
C ASP A 214 0.99 -4.66 -6.13
N TYR A 215 1.92 -3.73 -6.38
CA TYR A 215 3.27 -4.06 -6.82
C TYR A 215 4.04 -4.86 -5.75
N MET A 216 3.98 -4.44 -4.49
CA MET A 216 4.62 -5.15 -3.38
C MET A 216 4.00 -6.51 -3.15
N TYR A 217 2.68 -6.64 -3.25
CA TYR A 217 2.00 -7.93 -3.20
C TYR A 217 2.52 -8.89 -4.27
N LEU A 218 2.58 -8.44 -5.54
CA LEU A 218 3.12 -9.23 -6.64
C LEU A 218 4.57 -9.65 -6.38
N LEU A 219 5.39 -8.72 -5.86
CA LEU A 219 6.79 -8.99 -5.54
C LEU A 219 6.93 -10.01 -4.41
N CYS A 220 6.32 -9.76 -3.25
CA CYS A 220 6.43 -10.62 -2.06
C CYS A 220 5.92 -12.04 -2.31
N THR A 221 4.83 -12.18 -3.07
CA THR A 221 4.29 -13.50 -3.44
C THR A 221 5.18 -14.24 -4.44
N SER A 222 5.90 -13.53 -5.30
CA SER A 222 6.80 -14.15 -6.28
C SER A 222 8.11 -14.68 -5.68
N VAL A 223 8.57 -14.10 -4.57
CA VAL A 223 9.86 -14.45 -3.94
C VAL A 223 9.75 -15.04 -2.53
N GLU A 224 8.51 -15.30 -2.05
CA GLU A 224 8.22 -15.84 -0.70
C GLU A 224 8.92 -15.06 0.43
N LEU A 225 8.86 -13.72 0.36
CA LEU A 225 9.68 -12.82 1.21
C LEU A 225 9.27 -12.83 2.68
N ILE A 226 7.98 -13.01 2.95
CA ILE A 226 7.36 -13.03 4.29
C ILE A 226 6.33 -14.17 4.33
N PRO A 227 5.97 -14.68 5.53
CA PRO A 227 4.91 -15.67 5.65
C PRO A 227 3.61 -15.20 4.97
N THR A 228 2.97 -16.08 4.22
CA THR A 228 1.69 -15.84 3.53
C THR A 228 0.57 -16.69 4.11
#